data_AF-A0A7R7ZQ84-F1
#
_entry.id   AF-A0A7R7ZQ84-F1
#
_cell.length_a   1.000
_cell.length_b   1.000
_cell.length_c   1.000
_cell.angle_alpha   90.00
_cell.angle_beta   90.00
_cell.angle_gamma   90.00
#
_symmetry.space_group_name_H-M   'P 1'
#
loop_
_entity.id
_entity.type
_entity.pdbx_description
1 polymer ?
#
loop_
_entity_poly.entity_id
_entity_poly.type
_entity_poly.pdbx_seq_one_letter_code
_entity_poly.pdbx_strand_id
1 'polypeptide(L)'
;MKLQALSFSAFVAAATAQSVIESSSFGQNPRISPYRDSIPGWQVGGDGHVPQIMSDKIILTPPYPGIVRGSAWAQSPIAQPEWTAEFQFRATGPERGGGNLQLWYTKDGQSRVGTSSIYTVGQFDGFALVLDTHGGRGGSIRGFLNDGTTDYNRHRSVDSLAFGHCDYPYRNLGRPSVVRLKHTNSIFEVTVDDKLCFSTDKVSLPVGNNFGMSAATPENPDSFEIFKFVVQSIQSGTNPPPPPPPQQQQQQRQQPIVVQQRDTTTSPNLQDPSINQQFADLGNRIQQINHATNTIIRDIGTQDSKADTRNADILRKLDQVIAGLDARMQRLETSMQTIQRDLEGKDYRDRFAQLQETLKSSHLSLSENLQTHFLDVITASTPRMGFFIVLIISFQVFLAAAYIIYKRRRANAPKKFL
;
A
#
# COMPACT_ATOMS: atom_id res chain seq x y z
N MET A 1 2.25 -7.53 -67.70
CA MET A 1 2.38 -7.92 -66.28
C MET A 1 2.94 -6.73 -65.52
N LYS A 2 2.17 -6.16 -64.57
CA LYS A 2 2.63 -5.10 -63.66
C LYS A 2 2.98 -5.74 -62.32
N LEU A 3 4.23 -5.63 -61.88
CA LEU A 3 4.65 -6.01 -60.52
C LEU A 3 4.24 -4.89 -59.57
N GLN A 4 3.42 -5.21 -58.56
CA GLN A 4 3.17 -4.35 -57.41
C GLN A 4 4.20 -4.68 -56.32
N ALA A 5 4.95 -3.68 -55.89
CA ALA A 5 5.83 -3.76 -54.72
C ALA A 5 4.99 -3.55 -53.46
N LEU A 6 4.99 -4.54 -52.57
CA LEU A 6 4.43 -4.45 -51.22
C LEU A 6 5.49 -3.86 -50.28
N SER A 7 5.28 -2.61 -49.85
CA SER A 7 6.07 -2.01 -48.77
C SER A 7 5.69 -2.63 -47.43
N PHE A 8 6.63 -3.35 -46.81
CA PHE A 8 6.55 -3.74 -45.40
C PHE A 8 6.96 -2.56 -44.53
N SER A 9 6.00 -1.92 -43.87
CA SER A 9 6.27 -0.97 -42.79
C SER A 9 6.65 -1.73 -41.53
N ALA A 10 7.94 -1.74 -41.19
CA ALA A 10 8.41 -2.26 -39.91
C ALA A 10 8.00 -1.29 -38.78
N PHE A 11 7.14 -1.74 -37.87
CA PHE A 11 6.90 -1.05 -36.60
C PHE A 11 8.17 -1.16 -35.74
N VAL A 12 8.91 -0.06 -35.62
CA VAL A 12 9.97 0.07 -34.63
C VAL A 12 9.29 0.33 -33.29
N ALA A 13 9.29 -0.66 -32.40
CA ALA A 13 8.96 -0.45 -31.00
C ALA A 13 10.08 0.42 -30.39
N ALA A 14 9.79 1.70 -30.16
CA ALA A 14 10.68 2.56 -29.40
C ALA A 14 10.77 2.03 -27.98
N ALA A 15 11.91 1.45 -27.60
CA ALA A 15 12.20 1.12 -26.21
C ALA A 15 12.35 2.43 -25.43
N THR A 16 11.37 2.77 -24.59
CA THR A 16 11.49 3.89 -23.67
C THR A 16 12.46 3.49 -22.55
N ALA A 17 13.50 4.28 -22.32
CA ALA A 17 14.37 4.11 -21.17
C ALA A 17 13.61 4.58 -19.92
N GLN A 18 13.19 3.63 -19.08
CA GLN A 18 12.60 3.94 -17.77
C GLN A 18 13.74 4.14 -16.76
N SER A 19 13.83 5.33 -16.18
CA SER A 19 14.80 5.61 -15.12
C SER A 19 14.08 5.68 -13.76
N VAL A 20 14.57 4.91 -12.78
CA VAL A 20 14.02 4.97 -11.42
C VAL A 20 14.38 6.28 -10.75
N ILE A 21 13.40 6.90 -10.08
CA ILE A 21 13.57 8.11 -9.27
C ILE A 21 13.87 7.66 -7.84
N GLU A 22 15.15 7.46 -7.53
CA GLU A 22 15.60 6.91 -6.25
C GLU A 22 15.14 7.74 -5.03
N SER A 23 15.08 9.07 -5.15
CA SER A 23 14.66 9.96 -4.06
C SER A 23 13.20 9.77 -3.61
N SER A 24 12.38 9.13 -4.45
CA SER A 24 10.96 8.88 -4.19
C SER A 24 10.64 7.38 -4.29
N SER A 25 11.64 6.51 -4.12
CA SER A 25 11.50 5.06 -4.25
C SER A 25 12.15 4.31 -3.09
N PHE A 26 11.59 3.16 -2.69
CA PHE A 26 12.17 2.20 -1.76
C PHE A 26 11.69 0.77 -2.05
N GLY A 27 12.42 -0.22 -1.53
CA GLY A 27 12.06 -1.65 -1.68
C GLY A 27 12.45 -2.28 -3.02
N GLN A 28 13.41 -1.68 -3.73
CA GLN A 28 14.06 -2.30 -4.90
C GLN A 28 15.07 -3.37 -4.50
N ASN A 29 15.74 -3.15 -3.37
CA ASN A 29 16.72 -4.06 -2.79
C ASN A 29 16.03 -4.97 -1.76
N PRO A 30 16.67 -6.10 -1.38
CA PRO A 30 16.15 -6.96 -0.31
C PRO A 30 15.93 -6.24 1.03
N ARG A 31 16.54 -5.07 1.22
CA ARG A 31 16.27 -4.18 2.34
C ARG A 31 15.66 -2.87 1.85
N ILE A 32 14.57 -2.44 2.49
CA ILE A 32 13.90 -1.15 2.20
C ILE A 32 14.70 0.04 2.73
N SER A 33 15.53 -0.16 3.75
CA SER A 33 16.37 0.87 4.31
C SER A 33 17.73 0.34 4.78
N PRO A 34 18.81 1.11 4.60
CA PRO A 34 20.09 0.84 5.26
C PRO A 34 20.04 1.12 6.77
N TYR A 35 19.08 1.93 7.23
CA TYR A 35 18.89 2.31 8.62
C TYR A 35 17.71 1.56 9.24
N ARG A 36 17.70 1.42 10.57
CA ARG A 36 16.60 0.75 11.28
C ARG A 36 15.37 1.65 11.49
N ASP A 37 15.58 2.95 11.58
CA ASP A 37 14.56 3.89 12.08
C ASP A 37 14.16 4.95 11.04
N SER A 38 14.69 4.90 9.83
CA SER A 38 14.39 5.86 8.76
C SER A 38 14.44 5.19 7.40
N ILE A 39 13.90 5.87 6.38
CA ILE A 39 13.97 5.44 4.99
C ILE A 39 14.55 6.60 4.18
N PRO A 40 15.62 6.41 3.41
CA PRO A 40 16.26 7.50 2.66
C PRO A 40 15.26 8.23 1.76
N GLY A 41 15.17 9.56 1.89
CA GLY A 41 14.25 10.38 1.10
C GLY A 41 12.79 10.37 1.57
N TRP A 42 12.48 9.66 2.67
CA TRP A 42 11.12 9.55 3.19
C TRP A 42 11.03 10.02 4.64
N GLN A 43 9.97 10.77 4.93
CA GLN A 43 9.58 11.14 6.29
C GLN A 43 8.43 10.24 6.73
N VAL A 44 8.68 9.45 7.77
CA VAL A 44 7.67 8.57 8.38
C VAL A 44 7.10 9.23 9.63
N GLY A 45 5.79 9.18 9.80
CA GLY A 45 5.08 9.78 10.93
C GLY A 45 3.83 9.01 11.29
N GLY A 46 3.31 9.23 12.50
CA GLY A 46 2.09 8.57 12.96
C GLY A 46 1.37 9.37 14.03
N ASP A 47 0.11 9.01 14.25
CA ASP A 47 -0.79 9.55 15.27
C ASP A 47 -1.36 8.38 16.08
N GLY A 48 -1.19 8.43 17.40
CA GLY A 48 -1.47 7.31 18.31
C GLY A 48 -0.45 6.15 18.27
N HIS A 49 0.52 6.18 17.35
CA HIS A 49 1.54 5.14 17.17
C HIS A 49 2.74 5.67 16.35
N VAL A 50 3.90 5.02 16.47
CA VAL A 50 5.07 5.26 15.62
C VAL A 50 5.22 4.09 14.63
N PRO A 51 5.03 4.31 13.31
CA PRO A 51 5.18 3.26 12.31
C PRO A 51 6.49 2.49 12.43
N GLN A 52 6.42 1.17 12.27
CA GLN A 52 7.60 0.30 12.41
C GLN A 52 8.28 0.13 11.06
N ILE A 53 9.57 0.43 11.00
CA ILE A 53 10.39 0.20 9.81
C ILE A 53 11.12 -1.13 10.02
N MET A 54 10.79 -2.12 9.20
CA MET A 54 11.46 -3.41 9.19
C MET A 54 12.52 -3.45 8.08
N SER A 55 13.24 -4.56 7.98
CA SER A 55 14.23 -4.73 6.91
C SER A 55 13.58 -4.73 5.53
N ASP A 56 12.42 -5.34 5.37
CA ASP A 56 11.77 -5.65 4.08
C ASP A 56 10.46 -4.88 3.85
N LYS A 57 9.96 -4.16 4.86
CA LYS A 57 8.68 -3.48 4.81
C LYS A 57 8.54 -2.38 5.86
N ILE A 58 7.57 -1.51 5.66
CA ILE A 58 7.08 -0.53 6.63
C ILE A 58 5.72 -1.00 7.13
N ILE A 59 5.49 -0.99 8.43
CA ILE A 59 4.17 -1.22 9.02
C ILE A 59 3.61 0.15 9.37
N LEU A 60 2.70 0.68 8.54
CA LEU A 60 2.06 1.97 8.77
C LEU A 60 1.08 1.91 9.94
N THR A 61 0.38 0.79 10.09
CA THR A 61 -0.54 0.54 11.19
C THR A 61 -0.33 -0.87 11.74
N PRO A 62 -0.24 -1.04 13.06
CA PRO A 62 -0.05 -2.34 13.70
C PRO A 62 -1.39 -3.09 13.78
N PRO A 63 -1.36 -4.42 14.00
CA PRO A 63 -2.57 -5.20 14.27
C PRO A 63 -3.20 -4.89 15.64
N TYR A 64 -2.49 -4.16 16.51
CA TYR A 64 -2.96 -3.63 17.79
C TYR A 64 -1.94 -2.58 18.28
N PRO A 65 -2.35 -1.45 18.89
CA PRO A 65 -3.72 -1.00 19.16
C PRO A 65 -4.43 -0.45 17.91
N GLY A 66 -5.77 -0.34 17.97
CA GLY A 66 -6.58 0.37 16.96
C GLY A 66 -6.66 1.88 17.20
N ILE A 67 -7.40 2.58 16.35
CA ILE A 67 -7.54 4.06 16.35
C ILE A 67 -6.18 4.74 16.20
N VAL A 68 -5.38 4.23 15.27
CA VAL A 68 -4.05 4.77 14.96
C VAL A 68 -3.95 5.13 13.49
N ARG A 69 -3.07 6.09 13.21
CA ARG A 69 -2.73 6.49 11.85
C ARG A 69 -1.23 6.45 11.64
N GLY A 70 -0.83 6.11 10.43
CA GLY A 70 0.56 6.16 9.99
C GLY A 70 0.66 6.80 8.63
N SER A 71 1.80 7.43 8.35
CA SER A 71 2.12 7.94 7.02
C SER A 71 3.61 7.86 6.72
N ALA A 72 3.91 7.84 5.43
CA ALA A 72 5.26 8.00 4.90
C ALA A 72 5.18 8.92 3.68
N TRP A 73 6.02 9.96 3.65
CA TRP A 73 6.02 10.97 2.59
C TRP A 73 7.40 11.13 1.97
N ALA A 74 7.47 11.12 0.64
CA ALA A 74 8.68 11.44 -0.08
C ALA A 74 9.03 12.93 0.08
N GLN A 75 10.28 13.21 0.44
CA GLN A 75 10.77 14.56 0.68
C GLN A 75 10.98 15.35 -0.62
N SER A 76 11.38 14.65 -1.68
CA SER A 76 11.61 15.26 -3.00
C SER A 76 10.35 15.21 -3.87
N PRO A 77 9.97 16.33 -4.49
CA PRO A 77 8.85 16.36 -5.44
C PRO A 77 9.25 15.71 -6.77
N ILE A 78 8.26 15.21 -7.50
CA ILE A 78 8.45 14.62 -8.83
C ILE A 78 8.46 15.72 -9.89
N ALA A 79 9.57 15.85 -10.60
CA ALA A 79 9.73 16.87 -11.65
C ALA A 79 9.27 16.38 -13.04
N GLN A 80 9.13 15.06 -13.21
CA GLN A 80 8.84 14.44 -14.49
C GLN A 80 7.33 14.49 -14.78
N PRO A 81 6.92 14.92 -16.00
CA PRO A 81 5.51 14.99 -16.37
C PRO A 81 4.88 13.60 -16.57
N GLU A 82 5.69 12.65 -17.06
CA GLU A 82 5.27 11.28 -17.33
C GLU A 82 6.03 10.31 -16.42
N TRP A 83 5.28 9.47 -15.72
CA TRP A 83 5.83 8.53 -14.75
C TRP A 83 4.96 7.30 -14.59
N THR A 84 5.57 6.24 -14.08
CA THR A 84 4.89 5.05 -13.57
C THR A 84 5.29 4.86 -12.11
N ALA A 85 4.33 4.45 -11.28
CA ALA A 85 4.56 4.13 -9.88
C ALA A 85 4.06 2.72 -9.59
N GLU A 86 4.92 1.86 -9.04
CA GLU A 86 4.56 0.54 -8.54
C GLU A 86 4.49 0.58 -7.02
N PHE A 87 3.36 0.16 -6.46
CA PHE A 87 3.07 0.15 -5.03
C PHE A 87 2.70 -1.26 -4.59
N GLN A 88 3.51 -1.85 -3.69
CA GLN A 88 3.26 -3.17 -3.12
C GLN A 88 2.88 -3.08 -1.65
N PHE A 89 1.70 -3.57 -1.32
CA PHE A 89 1.15 -3.50 0.03
C PHE A 89 0.49 -4.81 0.44
N ARG A 90 0.24 -4.96 1.74
CA ARG A 90 -0.60 -6.03 2.29
C ARG A 90 -1.46 -5.48 3.42
N ALA A 91 -2.71 -5.92 3.48
CA ALA A 91 -3.57 -5.70 4.63
C ALA A 91 -3.89 -7.03 5.31
N THR A 92 -3.61 -7.11 6.61
CA THR A 92 -3.90 -8.31 7.42
C THR A 92 -4.61 -7.92 8.70
N GLY A 93 -5.67 -8.62 9.05
CA GLY A 93 -6.38 -8.36 10.30
C GLY A 93 -7.43 -9.41 10.62
N PRO A 94 -8.10 -9.26 11.78
CA PRO A 94 -9.16 -10.16 12.21
C PRO A 94 -10.35 -10.12 11.25
N GLU A 95 -11.29 -11.06 11.39
CA GLU A 95 -12.46 -11.18 10.50
C GLU A 95 -13.23 -9.86 10.32
N ARG A 96 -13.41 -9.12 11.42
CA ARG A 96 -14.04 -7.78 11.46
C ARG A 96 -13.04 -6.62 11.61
N GLY A 97 -11.79 -6.84 11.22
CA GLY A 97 -10.80 -5.78 11.09
C GLY A 97 -11.17 -4.81 9.97
N GLY A 98 -10.57 -3.63 10.02
CA GLY A 98 -10.76 -2.66 8.97
C GLY A 98 -9.80 -1.50 9.06
N GLY A 99 -10.08 -0.50 8.25
CA GLY A 99 -9.23 0.64 8.04
C GLY A 99 -9.09 0.91 6.56
N ASN A 100 -8.32 1.95 6.26
CA ASN A 100 -8.10 2.39 4.90
C ASN A 100 -6.62 2.68 4.70
N LEU A 101 -6.18 2.47 3.47
CA LEU A 101 -4.84 2.78 2.99
C LEU A 101 -4.97 3.73 1.82
N GLN A 102 -4.14 4.76 1.79
CA GLN A 102 -4.11 5.75 0.74
C GLN A 102 -2.72 5.86 0.15
N LEU A 103 -2.65 5.97 -1.17
CA LEU A 103 -1.49 6.46 -1.90
C LEU A 103 -1.83 7.85 -2.45
N TRP A 104 -0.96 8.82 -2.18
CA TRP A 104 -1.14 10.22 -2.51
C TRP A 104 -0.12 10.67 -3.54
N TYR A 105 -0.54 11.55 -4.43
CA TYR A 105 0.34 12.39 -5.25
C TYR A 105 -0.18 13.82 -5.17
N THR A 106 0.34 14.60 -4.22
CA THR A 106 -0.25 15.88 -3.83
C THR A 106 0.80 16.96 -3.60
N LYS A 107 0.39 18.21 -3.82
CA LYS A 107 1.16 19.38 -3.45
C LYS A 107 1.24 19.51 -1.93
N ASP A 108 2.45 19.77 -1.41
CA ASP A 108 2.71 19.98 0.03
C ASP A 108 2.17 18.84 0.91
N GLY A 109 2.29 17.59 0.45
CA GLY A 109 1.58 16.45 1.03
C GLY A 109 1.77 16.22 2.53
N GLN A 110 3.02 16.29 3.03
CA GLN A 110 3.29 16.11 4.47
C GLN A 110 2.59 17.17 5.34
N SER A 111 2.56 18.44 4.90
CA SER A 111 2.00 19.54 5.70
C SER A 111 0.49 19.68 5.51
N ARG A 112 -0.05 19.35 4.33
CA ARG A 112 -1.48 19.46 4.00
C ARG A 112 -2.28 18.21 4.35
N VAL A 113 -1.72 17.02 4.15
CA VAL A 113 -2.39 15.74 4.36
C VAL A 113 -1.87 15.05 5.62
N GLY A 114 -0.55 14.95 5.78
CA GLY A 114 0.07 14.35 6.97
C GLY A 114 -0.33 12.89 7.16
N THR A 115 -1.02 12.58 8.26
CA THR A 115 -1.53 11.24 8.59
C THR A 115 -3.00 11.04 8.20
N SER A 116 -3.63 12.02 7.55
CA SER A 116 -5.06 11.99 7.25
C SER A 116 -5.44 10.88 6.27
N SER A 117 -6.67 10.39 6.40
CA SER A 117 -7.34 9.57 5.39
C SER A 117 -8.14 10.46 4.43
N ILE A 118 -8.65 9.89 3.33
CA ILE A 118 -9.55 10.62 2.42
C ILE A 118 -10.81 11.16 3.13
N TYR A 119 -11.21 10.53 4.24
CA TYR A 119 -12.39 10.89 5.02
C TYR A 119 -12.14 11.98 6.07
N THR A 120 -10.87 12.29 6.34
CA THR A 120 -10.47 13.24 7.40
C THR A 120 -9.58 14.36 6.89
N VAL A 121 -9.08 14.25 5.66
CA VAL A 121 -8.27 15.29 5.01
C VAL A 121 -9.13 16.51 4.70
N GLY A 122 -8.59 17.71 4.88
CA GLY A 122 -9.24 18.94 4.47
C GLY A 122 -9.14 19.17 2.95
N GLN A 123 -8.72 20.38 2.57
CA GLN A 123 -8.37 20.70 1.19
C GLN A 123 -6.98 20.17 0.82
N PHE A 124 -6.89 19.47 -0.30
CA PHE A 124 -5.62 19.04 -0.90
C PHE A 124 -5.64 19.32 -2.41
N ASP A 125 -4.47 19.38 -3.03
CA ASP A 125 -4.31 19.58 -4.47
C ASP A 125 -3.50 18.41 -5.05
N GLY A 126 -4.16 17.60 -5.87
CA GLY A 126 -3.60 16.40 -6.48
C GLY A 126 -4.54 15.19 -6.46
N PHE A 127 -3.93 14.02 -6.34
CA PHE A 127 -4.59 12.73 -6.50
C PHE A 127 -4.44 11.85 -5.25
N ALA A 128 -5.49 11.07 -4.97
CA ALA A 128 -5.48 10.03 -3.94
C ALA A 128 -6.06 8.72 -4.50
N LEU A 129 -5.32 7.63 -4.34
CA LEU A 129 -5.83 6.27 -4.51
C LEU A 129 -6.13 5.69 -3.14
N VAL A 130 -7.37 5.27 -2.92
CA VAL A 130 -7.86 4.78 -1.63
C VAL A 130 -8.22 3.30 -1.75
N LEU A 131 -7.78 2.53 -0.77
CA LEU A 131 -8.11 1.14 -0.57
C LEU A 131 -8.92 1.04 0.72
N ASP A 132 -10.16 0.61 0.61
CA ASP A 132 -11.10 0.51 1.73
C ASP A 132 -12.17 -0.55 1.48
N THR A 133 -12.98 -0.83 2.50
CA THR A 133 -14.06 -1.82 2.42
C THR A 133 -15.36 -1.27 1.84
N HIS A 134 -15.33 -0.09 1.20
CA HIS A 134 -16.51 0.49 0.57
C HIS A 134 -17.05 -0.42 -0.56
N GLY A 135 -18.37 -0.37 -0.80
CA GLY A 135 -19.02 -1.13 -1.87
C GLY A 135 -19.39 -2.59 -1.54
N GLY A 136 -19.04 -3.09 -0.36
CA GLY A 136 -19.58 -4.36 0.18
C GLY A 136 -19.07 -5.66 -0.47
N ARG A 137 -18.12 -5.59 -1.40
CA ARG A 137 -17.55 -6.74 -2.13
C ARG A 137 -16.18 -7.19 -1.61
N GLY A 138 -15.93 -6.98 -0.32
CA GLY A 138 -14.68 -7.41 0.36
C GLY A 138 -13.51 -6.42 0.24
N GLY A 139 -13.68 -5.34 -0.52
CA GLY A 139 -12.70 -4.26 -0.70
C GLY A 139 -12.89 -3.57 -2.04
N SER A 140 -12.51 -2.30 -2.11
CA SER A 140 -12.52 -1.52 -3.34
C SER A 140 -11.26 -0.66 -3.44
N ILE A 141 -10.87 -0.35 -4.68
CA ILE A 141 -9.81 0.61 -5.00
C ILE A 141 -10.48 1.78 -5.71
N ARG A 142 -10.26 3.00 -5.21
CA ARG A 142 -10.99 4.20 -5.64
C ARG A 142 -10.04 5.38 -5.85
N GLY A 143 -10.20 6.10 -6.94
CA GLY A 143 -9.42 7.29 -7.29
C GLY A 143 -10.19 8.57 -6.98
N PHE A 144 -9.52 9.53 -6.34
CA PHE A 144 -10.04 10.84 -5.99
C PHE A 144 -9.11 11.94 -6.50
N LEU A 145 -9.71 13.09 -6.86
CA LEU A 145 -9.00 14.29 -7.28
C LEU A 145 -9.49 15.48 -6.47
N ASN A 146 -8.58 16.40 -6.23
CA ASN A 146 -8.92 17.70 -5.67
C ASN A 146 -7.93 18.72 -6.24
N ASP A 147 -8.40 19.94 -6.46
CA ASP A 147 -7.63 21.07 -7.00
C ASP A 147 -7.35 22.12 -5.90
N GLY A 148 -7.50 21.72 -4.64
CA GLY A 148 -7.38 22.59 -3.47
C GLY A 148 -8.68 23.28 -3.05
N THR A 149 -9.78 23.16 -3.81
CA THR A 149 -11.02 23.88 -3.52
C THR A 149 -11.93 23.15 -2.53
N THR A 150 -12.00 21.82 -2.62
CA THR A 150 -12.97 21.02 -1.87
C THR A 150 -12.41 20.58 -0.52
N ASP A 151 -13.13 20.85 0.58
CA ASP A 151 -12.80 20.34 1.91
C ASP A 151 -13.47 18.97 2.11
N TYR A 152 -12.66 17.90 2.01
CA TYR A 152 -13.14 16.52 2.08
C TYR A 152 -13.66 16.15 3.47
N ASN A 153 -13.06 16.66 4.54
CA ASN A 153 -13.48 16.42 5.93
C ASN A 153 -14.87 17.01 6.24
N ARG A 154 -15.30 18.01 5.47
CA ARG A 154 -16.64 18.62 5.59
C ARG A 154 -17.62 18.12 4.54
N HIS A 155 -17.18 17.26 3.63
CA HIS A 155 -18.02 16.76 2.55
C HIS A 155 -18.98 15.69 3.08
N ARG A 156 -20.27 15.84 2.80
CA ARG A 156 -21.32 14.94 3.33
C ARG A 156 -21.20 13.50 2.84
N SER A 157 -20.68 13.32 1.64
CA SER A 157 -20.46 12.00 1.03
C SER A 157 -19.13 12.03 0.31
N VAL A 158 -18.05 11.70 1.00
CA VAL A 158 -16.72 11.60 0.38
C VAL A 158 -16.75 10.53 -0.72
N ASP A 159 -17.49 9.45 -0.51
CA ASP A 159 -17.58 8.33 -1.45
C ASP A 159 -18.10 8.73 -2.84
N SER A 160 -18.96 9.75 -2.94
CA SER A 160 -19.47 10.24 -4.24
C SER A 160 -18.44 11.03 -5.05
N LEU A 161 -17.29 11.39 -4.47
CA LEU A 161 -16.24 12.15 -5.13
C LEU A 161 -15.26 11.26 -5.91
N ALA A 162 -15.38 9.93 -5.78
CA ALA A 162 -14.53 9.01 -6.53
C ALA A 162 -14.83 9.10 -8.03
N PHE A 163 -13.81 9.36 -8.85
CA PHE A 163 -13.98 9.47 -10.31
C PHE A 163 -13.74 8.14 -11.04
N GLY A 164 -13.08 7.18 -10.39
CA GLY A 164 -12.78 5.86 -10.91
C GLY A 164 -12.67 4.85 -9.77
N HIS A 165 -13.15 3.63 -9.99
CA HIS A 165 -13.09 2.58 -8.99
C HIS A 165 -13.13 1.18 -9.59
N CYS A 166 -12.68 0.19 -8.82
CA CYS A 166 -12.93 -1.22 -9.09
C CYS A 166 -13.08 -1.99 -7.78
N ASP A 167 -13.77 -3.13 -7.82
CA ASP A 167 -13.84 -4.05 -6.69
C ASP A 167 -12.53 -4.84 -6.59
N TYR A 168 -11.94 -4.86 -5.40
CA TYR A 168 -10.70 -5.59 -5.14
C TYR A 168 -10.64 -6.04 -3.67
N PRO A 169 -10.91 -7.32 -3.37
CA PRO A 169 -10.83 -7.85 -2.02
C PRO A 169 -9.36 -8.01 -1.58
N TYR A 170 -8.78 -6.94 -1.03
CA TYR A 170 -7.35 -6.84 -0.72
C TYR A 170 -6.94 -7.45 0.63
N ARG A 171 -7.90 -7.72 1.53
CA ARG A 171 -7.63 -8.18 2.90
C ARG A 171 -7.24 -9.65 2.93
N ASN A 172 -6.27 -9.99 3.79
CA ASN A 172 -5.93 -11.37 4.14
C ASN A 172 -5.55 -12.28 2.94
N LEU A 173 -4.97 -11.72 1.88
CA LEU A 173 -4.56 -12.48 0.67
C LEU A 173 -3.31 -13.36 0.88
N GLY A 174 -2.60 -13.22 1.99
CA GLY A 174 -1.34 -13.95 2.29
C GLY A 174 -0.12 -13.46 1.51
N ARG A 175 -0.32 -12.90 0.30
CA ARG A 175 0.70 -12.24 -0.54
C ARG A 175 0.52 -10.71 -0.54
N PRO A 176 1.57 -9.94 -0.87
CA PRO A 176 1.41 -8.53 -1.21
C PRO A 176 0.64 -8.36 -2.53
N SER A 177 -0.22 -7.35 -2.57
CA SER A 177 -0.92 -6.86 -3.76
C SER A 177 -0.05 -5.83 -4.48
N VAL A 178 -0.09 -5.81 -5.81
CA VAL A 178 0.70 -4.87 -6.62
C VAL A 178 -0.23 -3.92 -7.36
N VAL A 179 -0.15 -2.63 -7.04
CA VAL A 179 -0.83 -1.56 -7.77
C VAL A 179 0.16 -0.84 -8.66
N ARG A 180 -0.18 -0.63 -9.93
CA ARG A 180 0.60 0.23 -10.81
C ARG A 180 -0.22 1.41 -11.30
N LEU A 181 0.33 2.60 -11.11
CA LEU A 181 -0.19 3.85 -11.62
C LEU A 181 0.67 4.26 -12.81
N LYS A 182 0.03 4.68 -13.89
CA LYS A 182 0.69 5.22 -15.07
C LYS A 182 0.07 6.57 -15.38
N HIS A 183 0.91 7.61 -15.39
CA HIS A 183 0.51 8.96 -15.79
C HIS A 183 1.36 9.37 -17.00
N THR A 184 0.68 9.70 -18.09
CA THR A 184 1.28 10.23 -19.32
C THR A 184 0.48 11.43 -19.77
N ASN A 185 0.94 12.12 -20.81
CA ASN A 185 0.18 13.23 -21.41
C ASN A 185 -1.18 12.81 -22.02
N SER A 186 -1.41 11.51 -22.23
CA SER A 186 -2.61 11.00 -22.91
C SER A 186 -3.52 10.16 -22.04
N ILE A 187 -2.98 9.53 -20.99
CA ILE A 187 -3.72 8.55 -20.21
C ILE A 187 -3.22 8.50 -18.78
N PHE A 188 -4.19 8.45 -17.87
CA PHE A 188 -4.01 8.02 -16.49
C PHE A 188 -4.63 6.63 -16.33
N GLU A 189 -3.87 5.68 -15.81
CA GLU A 189 -4.27 4.29 -15.70
C GLU A 189 -3.85 3.71 -14.35
N VAL A 190 -4.75 2.95 -13.73
CA VAL A 190 -4.50 2.20 -12.51
C VAL A 190 -4.77 0.72 -12.78
N THR A 191 -3.76 -0.10 -12.52
CA THR A 191 -3.85 -1.57 -12.58
C THR A 191 -3.55 -2.18 -11.22
N VAL A 192 -4.14 -3.34 -10.95
CA VAL A 192 -4.01 -4.06 -9.69
C VAL A 192 -3.82 -5.54 -10.02
N ASP A 193 -2.72 -6.13 -9.57
CA ASP A 193 -2.30 -7.49 -9.91
C ASP A 193 -2.42 -7.75 -11.43
N ASP A 194 -1.86 -6.82 -12.23
CA ASP A 194 -1.86 -6.82 -13.71
C ASP A 194 -3.24 -6.73 -14.39
N LYS A 195 -4.30 -6.42 -13.63
CA LYS A 195 -5.65 -6.21 -14.17
C LYS A 195 -6.00 -4.73 -14.15
N LEU A 196 -6.63 -4.25 -15.22
CA LEU A 196 -7.14 -2.88 -15.29
C LEU A 196 -8.19 -2.65 -14.20
N CYS A 197 -7.97 -1.63 -13.36
CA CYS A 197 -8.95 -1.18 -12.37
C CYS A 197 -9.79 -0.05 -12.98
N PHE A 198 -9.14 1.05 -13.40
CA PHE A 198 -9.76 2.13 -14.14
C PHE A 198 -8.72 2.91 -14.95
N SER A 199 -9.18 3.59 -16.00
CA SER A 199 -8.35 4.50 -16.80
C SER A 199 -9.18 5.64 -17.36
N THR A 200 -8.54 6.78 -17.59
CA THR A 200 -9.16 8.00 -18.11
C THR A 200 -8.12 8.88 -18.80
N ASP A 201 -8.55 9.61 -19.82
CA ASP A 201 -7.79 10.63 -20.54
C ASP A 201 -8.03 12.05 -19.99
N LYS A 202 -8.88 12.19 -18.96
CA LYS A 202 -9.30 13.49 -18.41
C LYS A 202 -8.48 13.96 -17.21
N VAL A 203 -7.63 13.10 -16.67
CA VAL A 203 -6.79 13.41 -15.50
C VAL A 203 -5.49 14.06 -15.96
N SER A 204 -5.18 15.22 -15.41
CA SER A 204 -3.91 15.91 -15.61
C SER A 204 -3.34 16.28 -14.26
N LEU A 205 -2.24 15.64 -13.86
CA LEU A 205 -1.57 15.90 -12.58
C LEU A 205 -0.37 16.82 -12.79
N PRO A 206 -0.24 17.91 -12.00
CA PRO A 206 0.88 18.83 -12.15
C PRO A 206 2.20 18.20 -11.71
N VAL A 207 3.30 18.69 -12.30
CA VAL A 207 4.66 18.42 -11.81
C VAL A 207 4.91 19.16 -10.49
N GLY A 208 5.87 18.68 -9.71
CA GLY A 208 6.26 19.32 -8.46
C GLY A 208 5.51 18.82 -7.22
N ASN A 209 4.67 17.79 -7.36
CA ASN A 209 3.96 17.16 -6.23
C ASN A 209 4.79 16.05 -5.59
N ASN A 210 4.46 15.72 -4.34
CA ASN A 210 5.12 14.66 -3.58
C ASN A 210 4.25 13.41 -3.56
N PHE A 211 4.92 12.25 -3.66
CA PHE A 211 4.28 10.99 -3.30
C PHE A 211 4.23 10.83 -1.78
N GLY A 212 3.16 10.23 -1.31
CA GLY A 212 3.05 9.80 0.07
C GLY A 212 2.03 8.70 0.22
N MET A 213 1.98 8.13 1.40
CA MET A 213 1.03 7.12 1.77
C MET A 213 0.58 7.35 3.19
N SER A 214 -0.69 7.10 3.47
CA SER A 214 -1.22 7.11 4.82
C SER A 214 -2.13 5.91 5.02
N ALA A 215 -2.30 5.51 6.27
CA ALA A 215 -3.27 4.51 6.66
C ALA A 215 -3.93 4.94 7.97
N ALA A 216 -5.22 4.69 8.08
CA ALA A 216 -6.00 4.95 9.29
C ALA A 216 -6.86 3.74 9.65
N THR A 217 -6.93 3.44 10.95
CA THR A 217 -7.62 2.27 11.46
C THR A 217 -8.75 2.65 12.44
N PRO A 218 -9.83 1.85 12.50
CA PRO A 218 -10.81 1.92 13.57
C PRO A 218 -10.31 1.17 14.82
N GLU A 219 -11.19 0.94 15.78
CA GLU A 219 -10.87 0.19 17.01
C GLU A 219 -10.38 -1.25 16.75
N ASN A 220 -10.93 -1.92 15.74
CA ASN A 220 -10.44 -3.21 15.24
C ASN A 220 -9.57 -2.99 13.99
N PRO A 221 -8.25 -2.84 14.13
CA PRO A 221 -7.40 -2.46 13.02
C PRO A 221 -7.08 -3.64 12.11
N ASP A 222 -6.98 -3.36 10.83
CA ASP A 222 -6.07 -4.09 9.96
C ASP A 222 -4.67 -3.50 10.08
N SER A 223 -3.67 -4.37 10.00
CA SER A 223 -2.29 -3.95 9.78
C SER A 223 -2.05 -3.68 8.31
N PHE A 224 -1.66 -2.46 7.98
CA PHE A 224 -1.25 -2.06 6.64
C PHE A 224 0.27 -2.03 6.53
N GLU A 225 0.79 -2.90 5.68
CA GLU A 225 2.23 -3.12 5.48
C GLU A 225 2.61 -2.77 4.04
N ILE A 226 3.71 -2.03 3.87
CA ILE A 226 4.20 -1.58 2.55
C ILE A 226 5.58 -2.18 2.31
N PHE A 227 5.72 -2.94 1.22
CA PHE A 227 6.95 -3.65 0.89
C PHE A 227 7.81 -2.87 -0.10
N LYS A 228 7.16 -2.18 -1.04
CA LYS A 228 7.83 -1.53 -2.15
C LYS A 228 7.01 -0.35 -2.65
N PHE A 229 7.69 0.74 -2.94
CA PHE A 229 7.14 1.85 -3.71
C PHE A 229 8.22 2.36 -4.65
N VAL A 230 8.01 2.24 -5.96
CA VAL A 230 9.02 2.59 -6.95
C VAL A 230 8.41 3.47 -8.02
N VAL A 231 9.02 4.64 -8.23
CA VAL A 231 8.62 5.58 -9.28
C VAL A 231 9.65 5.56 -10.38
N GLN A 232 9.21 5.42 -11.62
CA GLN A 232 10.03 5.46 -12.81
C GLN A 232 9.56 6.58 -13.72
N SER A 233 10.49 7.37 -14.22
CA SER A 233 10.19 8.32 -15.30
C SER A 233 9.95 7.59 -16.61
N ILE A 234 9.03 8.10 -17.41
CA ILE A 234 8.89 7.68 -18.80
C ILE A 234 9.65 8.73 -19.61
N GLN A 235 10.84 8.38 -20.09
CA GLN A 235 11.52 9.26 -21.04
C GLN A 235 10.78 9.19 -22.38
N SER A 236 9.96 10.20 -22.67
CA SER A 236 9.49 10.47 -24.02
C SER A 236 10.73 10.82 -24.83
N GLY A 237 11.07 9.98 -25.82
CA GLY A 237 12.34 10.01 -26.55
C GLY A 237 12.77 11.42 -26.95
N THR A 238 13.68 11.99 -26.17
CA THR A 238 14.55 13.09 -26.58
C THR A 238 15.90 12.45 -26.80
N ASN A 239 16.48 12.76 -27.97
CA ASN A 239 17.62 12.11 -28.58
C ASN A 239 18.67 11.60 -27.57
N PRO A 240 19.24 10.40 -27.76
CA PRO A 240 20.44 10.03 -27.01
C PRO A 240 21.46 11.17 -27.14
N PRO A 241 22.15 11.57 -26.04
CA PRO A 241 23.21 12.57 -26.12
C PRO A 241 24.15 12.17 -27.27
N PRO A 242 24.64 13.14 -28.08
CA PRO A 242 25.47 12.83 -29.22
C PRO A 242 26.64 11.94 -28.77
N PRO A 243 26.93 10.84 -29.50
CA PRO A 243 28.05 10.00 -29.15
C PRO A 243 29.32 10.87 -29.05
N PRO A 244 30.19 10.63 -28.06
CA PRO A 244 31.48 11.30 -28.02
C PRO A 244 32.18 11.08 -29.39
N PRO A 245 32.88 12.11 -29.92
CA PRO A 245 33.42 12.07 -31.27
C PRO A 245 34.28 10.81 -31.48
N PRO A 246 34.20 10.17 -32.66
CA PRO A 246 34.85 8.90 -32.92
C PRO A 246 36.37 9.06 -32.81
N GLN A 247 36.97 8.40 -31.83
CA GLN A 247 38.40 8.11 -31.88
C GLN A 247 38.66 7.17 -33.06
N GLN A 248 39.49 7.62 -33.98
CA GLN A 248 39.94 6.86 -35.13
C GLN A 248 40.60 5.55 -34.67
N GLN A 249 39.91 4.42 -34.84
CA GLN A 249 40.56 3.13 -34.94
C GLN A 249 40.78 2.81 -36.42
N GLN A 250 42.05 2.85 -36.82
CA GLN A 250 42.50 2.36 -38.12
C GLN A 250 42.15 0.88 -38.28
N GLN A 251 41.41 0.59 -39.34
CA GLN A 251 41.17 -0.73 -39.89
C GLN A 251 42.48 -1.38 -40.32
N GLN A 252 42.65 -2.67 -40.02
CA GLN A 252 43.23 -3.59 -40.99
C GLN A 252 42.41 -4.89 -41.04
N ARG A 253 42.03 -5.23 -42.28
CA ARG A 253 41.14 -6.32 -42.68
C ARG A 253 41.85 -7.68 -42.63
N GLN A 254 41.06 -8.69 -42.30
CA GLN A 254 41.25 -10.15 -42.45
C GLN A 254 41.82 -10.55 -43.83
N GLN A 255 42.66 -11.59 -44.01
CA GLN A 255 42.45 -13.07 -43.93
C GLN A 255 43.76 -13.76 -44.45
N PRO A 256 43.94 -15.10 -44.53
CA PRO A 256 43.65 -16.23 -43.63
C PRO A 256 44.95 -17.00 -43.22
N ILE A 257 44.89 -17.83 -42.17
CA ILE A 257 46.03 -18.65 -41.71
C ILE A 257 46.12 -19.95 -42.54
N VAL A 258 47.20 -20.10 -43.31
CA VAL A 258 47.71 -21.40 -43.79
C VAL A 258 49.03 -21.67 -43.09
N VAL A 259 49.11 -22.85 -42.48
CA VAL A 259 50.25 -23.33 -41.69
C VAL A 259 51.43 -23.64 -42.60
N GLN A 260 52.59 -23.01 -42.39
CA GLN A 260 53.85 -23.61 -42.78
C GLN A 260 55.03 -23.24 -41.86
N GLN A 261 55.39 -24.27 -41.09
CA GLN A 261 56.67 -24.63 -40.49
C GLN A 261 57.91 -23.95 -41.11
N ARG A 262 58.73 -23.28 -40.27
CA ARG A 262 60.19 -23.36 -40.35
C ARG A 262 60.86 -22.82 -39.08
N ASP A 263 61.59 -23.72 -38.44
CA ASP A 263 62.72 -23.47 -37.57
C ASP A 263 63.70 -22.48 -38.22
N THR A 264 64.27 -21.55 -37.46
CA THR A 264 65.67 -21.68 -36.98
C THR A 264 66.14 -20.46 -36.18
N THR A 265 66.71 -20.79 -35.02
CA THR A 265 67.90 -20.21 -34.35
C THR A 265 67.85 -18.83 -33.70
N THR A 266 67.59 -18.88 -32.37
CA THR A 266 68.47 -18.49 -31.26
C THR A 266 68.98 -17.03 -31.14
N SER A 267 68.31 -16.30 -30.23
CA SER A 267 68.80 -15.31 -29.23
C SER A 267 69.52 -14.02 -29.69
N PRO A 268 69.30 -12.85 -29.04
CA PRO A 268 69.20 -12.73 -27.58
C PRO A 268 68.08 -11.83 -27.03
N ASN A 269 67.79 -12.06 -25.74
CA ASN A 269 67.27 -11.13 -24.73
C ASN A 269 65.99 -10.36 -25.06
N LEU A 270 64.96 -10.54 -24.21
CA LEU A 270 64.27 -9.44 -23.52
C LEU A 270 63.47 -10.04 -22.36
N GLN A 271 63.91 -9.68 -21.16
CA GLN A 271 63.14 -9.81 -19.93
C GLN A 271 61.92 -8.90 -20.04
N ASP A 272 60.72 -9.47 -20.03
CA ASP A 272 59.55 -8.73 -19.57
C ASP A 272 58.66 -9.65 -18.70
N PRO A 273 58.80 -9.58 -17.36
CA PRO A 273 58.06 -10.45 -16.43
C PRO A 273 56.55 -10.14 -16.36
N SER A 274 56.07 -9.08 -17.02
CA SER A 274 54.69 -8.63 -16.94
C SER A 274 53.70 -9.48 -17.75
N ILE A 275 54.11 -10.00 -18.92
CA ILE A 275 53.21 -10.75 -19.81
C ILE A 275 52.93 -12.15 -19.25
N ASN A 276 53.93 -12.83 -18.70
CA ASN A 276 53.74 -14.16 -18.10
C ASN A 276 52.86 -14.12 -16.83
N GLN A 277 52.89 -13.02 -16.08
CA GLN A 277 52.01 -12.84 -14.93
C GLN A 277 50.54 -12.64 -15.34
N GLN A 278 50.28 -11.96 -16.46
CA GLN A 278 48.91 -11.78 -16.97
C GLN A 278 48.31 -13.10 -17.49
N PHE A 279 49.10 -13.96 -18.13
CA PHE A 279 48.63 -15.29 -18.54
C PHE A 279 48.38 -16.23 -17.36
N ALA A 280 49.17 -16.14 -16.29
CA ALA A 280 48.96 -16.90 -15.06
C ALA A 280 47.68 -16.45 -14.32
N ASP A 281 47.43 -15.14 -14.22
CA ASP A 281 46.21 -14.61 -13.58
C ASP A 281 44.94 -15.01 -14.36
N LEU A 282 44.99 -14.95 -15.69
CA LEU A 282 43.86 -15.37 -16.52
C LEU A 282 43.56 -16.87 -16.39
N GLY A 283 44.60 -17.71 -16.33
CA GLY A 283 44.45 -19.14 -16.09
C GLY A 283 43.80 -19.45 -14.75
N ASN A 284 44.22 -18.76 -13.69
CA ASN A 284 43.64 -18.91 -12.36
C ASN A 284 42.17 -18.45 -12.30
N ARG A 285 41.82 -17.35 -12.97
CA ARG A 285 40.44 -16.86 -13.06
C ARG A 285 39.53 -17.83 -13.81
N ILE A 286 39.99 -18.40 -14.92
CA ILE A 286 39.22 -19.39 -15.69
C ILE A 286 38.97 -20.65 -14.85
N GLN A 287 39.96 -21.12 -14.09
CA GLN A 287 39.78 -22.26 -13.19
C GLN A 287 38.77 -21.96 -12.07
N GLN A 288 38.82 -20.77 -11.47
CA GLN A 288 37.83 -20.35 -10.47
C GLN A 288 36.41 -20.28 -11.04
N ILE A 289 36.25 -19.78 -12.26
CA ILE A 289 34.94 -19.73 -12.95
C ILE A 289 34.41 -21.14 -13.16
N ASN A 290 35.23 -22.08 -13.65
CA ASN A 290 34.80 -23.47 -13.85
C ASN A 290 34.36 -24.15 -12.55
N HIS A 291 35.04 -23.89 -11.42
CA HIS A 291 34.62 -24.41 -10.12
C HIS A 291 33.30 -23.78 -9.64
N ALA A 292 33.12 -22.47 -9.86
CA ALA A 292 31.86 -21.80 -9.54
C ALA A 292 30.70 -22.36 -10.37
N THR A 293 30.89 -22.57 -11.67
CA THR A 293 29.88 -23.17 -12.55
C THR A 293 29.49 -24.59 -12.11
N ASN A 294 30.46 -25.43 -11.75
CA ASN A 294 30.18 -26.78 -11.27
C ASN A 294 29.44 -26.81 -9.92
N THR A 295 29.69 -25.82 -9.06
CA THR A 295 28.97 -25.67 -7.79
C THR A 295 27.53 -25.24 -8.03
N ILE A 296 27.31 -24.27 -8.93
CA ILE A 296 25.97 -23.80 -9.30
C ILE A 296 25.13 -24.92 -9.93
N ILE A 297 25.71 -25.75 -10.80
CA ILE A 297 25.01 -26.89 -11.41
C ILE A 297 24.55 -27.89 -10.34
N ARG A 298 25.37 -28.15 -9.32
CA ARG A 298 24.99 -29.02 -8.19
C ARG A 298 23.88 -28.38 -7.35
N ASP A 299 24.00 -27.09 -7.04
CA ASP A 299 22.99 -26.40 -6.24
C ASP A 299 21.63 -26.37 -6.95
N ILE A 300 21.61 -26.12 -8.27
CA ILE A 300 20.40 -26.19 -9.10
C ILE A 300 19.76 -27.58 -9.04
N GLY A 301 20.54 -28.65 -9.20
CA GLY A 301 20.03 -30.03 -9.10
C GLY A 301 19.45 -30.36 -7.70
N THR A 302 20.08 -29.88 -6.63
CA THR A 302 19.53 -30.08 -5.28
C THR A 302 18.27 -29.25 -5.03
N GLN A 303 18.15 -28.08 -5.67
CA GLN A 303 16.97 -27.22 -5.53
C GLN A 303 15.76 -27.79 -6.27
N ASP A 304 15.98 -28.43 -7.43
CA ASP A 304 14.94 -29.13 -8.19
C ASP A 304 14.34 -30.29 -7.38
N SER A 305 15.18 -31.13 -6.77
CA SER A 305 14.71 -32.23 -5.90
C SER A 305 13.92 -31.76 -4.67
N LYS A 306 14.26 -30.58 -4.13
CA LYS A 306 13.54 -29.95 -3.01
C LYS A 306 12.22 -29.32 -3.44
N ALA A 307 12.11 -28.86 -4.69
CA ALA A 307 10.86 -28.35 -5.24
C ALA A 307 9.85 -29.49 -5.46
N ASP A 308 10.30 -30.62 -6.01
CA ASP A 308 9.44 -31.79 -6.25
C ASP A 308 8.90 -32.40 -4.96
N THR A 309 9.75 -32.52 -3.94
CA THR A 309 9.32 -33.01 -2.61
C THR A 309 8.30 -32.06 -1.96
N ARG A 310 8.49 -30.74 -2.08
CA ARG A 310 7.49 -29.76 -1.61
C ARG A 310 6.17 -29.86 -2.38
N ASN A 311 6.22 -30.03 -3.70
CA ASN A 311 5.02 -30.19 -4.52
C ASN A 311 4.26 -31.47 -4.15
N ALA A 312 4.96 -32.58 -3.92
CA ALA A 312 4.36 -33.84 -3.45
C ALA A 312 3.69 -33.69 -2.07
N ASP A 313 4.32 -32.97 -1.13
CA ASP A 313 3.74 -32.70 0.18
C ASP A 313 2.51 -31.79 0.13
N ILE A 314 2.51 -30.79 -0.78
CA ILE A 314 1.34 -29.92 -1.01
C ILE A 314 0.17 -30.72 -1.57
N LEU A 315 0.42 -31.61 -2.55
CA LEU A 315 -0.62 -32.48 -3.11
C LEU A 315 -1.23 -33.40 -2.04
N ARG A 316 -0.40 -34.00 -1.18
CA ARG A 316 -0.90 -34.82 -0.05
C ARG A 316 -1.74 -34.03 0.95
N LYS A 317 -1.37 -32.77 1.23
CA LYS A 317 -2.18 -31.89 2.09
C LYS A 317 -3.50 -31.50 1.42
N LEU A 318 -3.51 -31.29 0.11
CA LEU A 318 -4.74 -31.05 -0.65
C LEU A 318 -5.69 -32.25 -0.60
N ASP A 319 -5.18 -33.47 -0.77
CA ASP A 319 -6.00 -34.69 -0.64
C ASP A 319 -6.63 -34.83 0.75
N GLN A 320 -5.90 -34.49 1.81
CA GLN A 320 -6.42 -34.49 3.18
C GLN A 320 -7.51 -33.42 3.39
N VAL A 321 -7.36 -32.24 2.79
CA VAL A 321 -8.37 -31.17 2.84
C VAL A 321 -9.62 -31.56 2.05
N ILE A 322 -9.47 -32.18 0.88
CA ILE A 322 -10.58 -32.67 0.06
C ILE A 322 -11.35 -33.77 0.79
N ALA A 323 -10.66 -34.75 1.39
CA ALA A 323 -11.31 -35.79 2.21
C ALA A 323 -12.04 -35.19 3.43
N GLY A 324 -11.47 -34.16 4.05
CA GLY A 324 -12.12 -33.45 5.15
C GLY A 324 -13.37 -32.66 4.74
N LEU A 325 -13.37 -32.09 3.52
CA LEU A 325 -14.51 -31.40 2.93
C LEU A 325 -15.65 -32.39 2.61
N ASP A 326 -15.32 -33.56 2.05
CA ASP A 326 -16.31 -34.58 1.68
C ASP A 326 -17.04 -35.12 2.93
N ALA A 327 -16.29 -35.37 4.01
CA ALA A 327 -16.86 -35.77 5.30
C ALA A 327 -17.74 -34.69 5.98
N ARG A 328 -17.53 -33.40 5.65
CA ARG A 328 -18.40 -32.29 6.10
C ARG A 328 -19.64 -32.17 5.22
N MET A 329 -19.50 -32.40 3.93
CA MET A 329 -20.60 -32.35 2.97
C MET A 329 -21.64 -33.44 3.25
N GLN A 330 -21.20 -34.67 3.54
CA GLN A 330 -22.09 -35.76 3.97
C GLN A 330 -22.82 -35.44 5.30
N ARG A 331 -22.14 -34.77 6.24
CA ARG A 331 -22.77 -34.31 7.49
C ARG A 331 -23.79 -33.20 7.27
N LEU A 332 -23.54 -32.31 6.31
CA LEU A 332 -24.50 -31.29 5.91
C LEU A 332 -25.73 -31.90 5.24
N GLU A 333 -25.55 -32.89 4.38
CA GLU A 333 -26.65 -33.57 3.69
C GLU A 333 -27.56 -34.32 4.67
N THR A 334 -26.98 -35.05 5.64
CA THR A 334 -27.74 -35.72 6.71
C THR A 334 -28.48 -34.73 7.62
N SER A 335 -27.85 -33.60 7.96
CA SER A 335 -28.49 -32.51 8.71
C SER A 335 -29.66 -31.91 7.92
N MET A 336 -29.47 -31.67 6.62
CA MET A 336 -30.50 -31.09 5.75
C MET A 336 -31.70 -32.04 5.58
N GLN A 337 -31.47 -33.34 5.45
CA GLN A 337 -32.54 -34.35 5.43
C GLN A 337 -33.30 -34.43 6.77
N THR A 338 -32.60 -34.23 7.89
CA THR A 338 -33.22 -34.18 9.23
C THR A 338 -34.09 -32.93 9.37
N ILE A 339 -33.60 -31.78 8.90
CA ILE A 339 -34.37 -30.52 8.88
C ILE A 339 -35.58 -30.63 7.95
N GLN A 340 -35.45 -31.29 6.79
CA GLN A 340 -36.58 -31.51 5.88
C GLN A 340 -37.65 -32.40 6.52
N ARG A 341 -37.24 -33.42 7.29
CA ARG A 341 -38.16 -34.29 8.05
C ARG A 341 -38.85 -33.55 9.20
N ASP A 342 -38.14 -32.65 9.88
CA ASP A 342 -38.72 -31.77 10.92
C ASP A 342 -39.66 -30.71 10.33
N LEU A 343 -39.40 -30.23 9.11
CA LEU A 343 -40.28 -29.30 8.40
C LEU A 343 -41.56 -29.96 7.86
N GLU A 344 -41.56 -31.29 7.64
CA GLU A 344 -42.72 -32.06 7.20
C GLU A 344 -43.65 -32.46 8.38
N GLY A 345 -43.15 -32.35 9.61
CA GLY A 345 -43.91 -32.51 10.86
C GLY A 345 -44.84 -31.33 11.12
N LYS A 346 -46.10 -31.45 10.70
CA LYS A 346 -47.20 -30.51 10.97
C LYS A 346 -47.32 -30.18 12.48
N ASP A 347 -46.76 -29.07 12.95
CA ASP A 347 -47.12 -28.50 14.27
C ASP A 347 -46.89 -26.98 14.45
N TYR A 348 -46.52 -26.25 13.39
CA TYR A 348 -46.27 -24.79 13.52
C TYR A 348 -47.55 -23.94 13.62
N ARG A 349 -48.71 -24.48 13.24
CA ARG A 349 -49.98 -23.73 13.23
C ARG A 349 -50.52 -23.48 14.66
N ASP A 350 -50.39 -24.47 15.53
CA ASP A 350 -50.84 -24.37 16.93
C ASP A 350 -49.89 -23.51 17.77
N ARG A 351 -48.59 -23.54 17.45
CA ARG A 351 -47.60 -22.64 18.09
C ARG A 351 -47.78 -21.19 17.67
N PHE A 352 -48.17 -20.94 16.42
CA PHE A 352 -48.45 -19.57 15.96
C PHE A 352 -49.74 -19.02 16.60
N ALA A 353 -50.75 -19.86 16.80
CA ALA A 353 -51.96 -19.51 17.53
C ALA A 353 -51.64 -19.17 19.01
N GLN A 354 -50.82 -19.98 19.67
CA GLN A 354 -50.35 -19.68 21.04
C GLN A 354 -49.51 -18.39 21.11
N LEU A 355 -48.64 -18.13 20.13
CA LEU A 355 -47.86 -16.89 20.07
C LEU A 355 -48.74 -15.65 19.86
N GLN A 356 -49.78 -15.76 19.04
CA GLN A 356 -50.71 -14.67 18.78
C GLN A 356 -51.60 -14.37 20.00
N GLU A 357 -52.03 -15.40 20.74
CA GLU A 357 -52.75 -15.27 22.02
C GLU A 357 -51.86 -14.59 23.08
N THR A 358 -50.59 -15.02 23.16
CA THR A 358 -49.63 -14.47 24.12
C THR A 358 -49.32 -13.00 23.81
N LEU A 359 -49.10 -12.64 22.54
CA LEU A 359 -48.88 -11.25 22.11
C LEU A 359 -50.08 -10.34 22.40
N LYS A 360 -51.30 -10.85 22.26
CA LYS A 360 -52.51 -10.06 22.53
C LYS A 360 -52.69 -9.77 24.02
N SER A 361 -52.37 -10.76 24.86
CA SER A 361 -52.41 -10.60 26.32
C SER A 361 -51.28 -9.68 26.84
N SER A 362 -50.08 -9.75 26.26
CA SER A 362 -48.96 -8.86 26.60
C SER A 362 -49.22 -7.39 26.19
N HIS A 363 -49.98 -7.15 25.12
CA HIS A 363 -50.31 -5.78 24.70
C HIS A 363 -51.25 -5.05 25.66
N LEU A 364 -52.15 -5.78 26.33
CA LEU A 364 -53.07 -5.23 27.34
C LEU A 364 -52.35 -4.93 28.66
N SER A 365 -51.43 -5.80 29.10
CA SER A 365 -50.67 -5.55 30.34
C SER A 365 -49.60 -4.47 30.18
N LEU A 366 -49.09 -4.24 28.96
CA LEU A 366 -48.12 -3.16 28.70
C LEU A 366 -48.78 -1.77 28.65
N SER A 367 -50.02 -1.64 28.19
CA SER A 367 -50.69 -0.33 28.17
C SER A 367 -51.07 0.14 29.58
N GLU A 368 -51.48 -0.77 30.46
CA GLU A 368 -51.79 -0.44 31.87
C GLU A 368 -50.52 -0.13 32.70
N ASN A 369 -49.40 -0.83 32.46
CA ASN A 369 -48.14 -0.58 33.18
C ASN A 369 -47.34 0.61 32.64
N LEU A 370 -47.51 1.03 31.38
CA LEU A 370 -46.87 2.25 30.87
C LEU A 370 -47.49 3.51 31.49
N GLN A 371 -48.81 3.54 31.68
CA GLN A 371 -49.50 4.73 32.19
C GLN A 371 -49.14 5.08 33.64
N THR A 372 -48.83 4.06 34.45
CA THR A 372 -48.41 4.22 35.85
C THR A 372 -46.92 4.58 35.98
N HIS A 373 -46.05 4.09 35.10
CA HIS A 373 -44.62 4.43 35.15
C HIS A 373 -44.23 5.76 34.49
N PHE A 374 -45.07 6.32 33.60
CA PHE A 374 -44.79 7.65 33.02
C PHE A 374 -45.01 8.81 34.00
N LEU A 375 -45.88 8.66 35.01
CA LEU A 375 -46.13 9.73 35.99
C LEU A 375 -45.05 9.80 37.10
N ASP A 376 -44.41 8.68 37.44
CA ASP A 376 -43.33 8.64 38.43
C ASP A 376 -41.96 9.03 37.85
N VAL A 377 -41.71 8.78 36.56
CA VAL A 377 -40.41 9.10 35.93
C VAL A 377 -40.28 10.58 35.57
N ILE A 378 -41.39 11.30 35.37
CA ILE A 378 -41.36 12.76 35.09
C ILE A 378 -41.10 13.59 36.37
N THR A 379 -41.32 13.05 37.57
CA THR A 379 -41.10 13.79 38.83
C THR A 379 -39.77 13.50 39.51
N ALA A 380 -39.08 12.40 39.19
CA ALA A 380 -37.90 11.95 39.93
C ALA A 380 -36.53 12.36 39.36
N SER A 381 -36.44 13.06 38.22
CA SER A 381 -35.14 13.46 37.66
C SER A 381 -35.15 14.80 36.91
N THR A 382 -35.53 15.86 37.61
CA THR A 382 -35.08 17.22 37.25
C THR A 382 -33.86 17.60 38.09
N PRO A 383 -32.63 17.56 37.54
CA PRO A 383 -31.48 18.10 38.26
C PRO A 383 -31.60 19.63 38.29
N ARG A 384 -31.62 20.19 39.50
CA ARG A 384 -31.77 21.62 39.77
C ARG A 384 -30.69 22.43 39.02
N MET A 385 -31.11 23.17 37.99
CA MET A 385 -30.32 24.19 37.28
C MET A 385 -29.59 25.17 38.21
N GLY A 386 -30.05 25.33 39.46
CA GLY A 386 -29.42 26.19 40.46
C GLY A 386 -28.01 25.76 40.90
N PHE A 387 -27.69 24.46 40.92
CA PHE A 387 -26.36 24.00 41.35
C PHE A 387 -25.27 24.44 40.36
N PHE A 388 -25.54 24.32 39.05
CA PHE A 388 -24.61 24.74 38.00
C PHE A 388 -24.40 26.26 37.98
N ILE A 389 -25.46 27.03 38.23
CA ILE A 389 -25.36 28.50 38.30
C ILE A 389 -24.49 28.94 39.49
N VAL A 390 -24.66 28.33 40.67
CA VAL A 390 -23.83 28.64 41.85
C VAL A 390 -22.37 28.26 41.61
N LEU A 391 -22.13 27.13 40.94
CA LEU A 391 -20.77 26.67 40.62
C LEU A 391 -20.08 27.65 39.65
N ILE A 392 -20.78 28.12 38.61
CA ILE A 392 -20.24 29.11 37.67
C ILE A 392 -19.96 30.45 38.37
N ILE A 393 -20.87 30.93 39.23
CA ILE A 393 -20.67 32.18 39.98
C ILE A 393 -19.46 32.06 40.92
N SER A 394 -19.31 30.92 41.61
CA SER A 394 -18.17 30.68 42.51
C SER A 394 -16.83 30.72 41.76
N PHE A 395 -16.79 30.15 40.55
CA PHE A 395 -15.60 30.14 39.71
C PHE A 395 -15.24 31.54 39.19
N GLN A 396 -16.23 32.35 38.83
CA GLN A 396 -16.00 33.74 38.40
C GLN A 396 -15.47 34.62 39.54
N VAL A 397 -15.99 34.47 40.76
CA VAL A 397 -15.49 35.21 41.94
C VAL A 397 -14.05 34.81 42.26
N PHE A 398 -13.73 33.52 42.15
CA PHE A 398 -12.36 33.02 42.34
C PHE A 398 -11.37 33.65 41.35
N LEU A 399 -11.72 33.69 40.05
CA LEU A 399 -10.87 34.32 39.03
C LEU A 399 -10.70 35.83 39.26
N ALA A 400 -11.75 36.53 39.68
CA ALA A 400 -11.67 37.95 40.01
C ALA A 400 -10.74 38.21 41.21
N ALA A 401 -10.84 37.41 42.26
CA ALA A 401 -9.96 37.51 43.43
C ALA A 401 -8.50 37.21 43.06
N ALA A 402 -8.26 36.16 42.27
CA ALA A 402 -6.93 35.82 41.76
C ALA A 402 -6.32 36.96 40.93
N TYR A 403 -7.12 37.61 40.08
CA TYR A 403 -6.69 38.76 39.27
C TYR A 403 -6.32 39.98 40.14
N ILE A 404 -7.11 40.28 41.18
CA ILE A 404 -6.81 41.37 42.12
C ILE A 404 -5.50 41.09 42.87
N ILE A 405 -5.30 39.86 43.35
CA ILE A 405 -4.06 39.45 44.04
C ILE A 405 -2.86 39.54 43.09
N TYR A 406 -3.00 39.08 41.84
CA TYR A 406 -1.97 39.19 40.81
C TYR A 406 -1.59 40.66 40.54
N LYS A 407 -2.59 41.54 40.37
CA LYS A 407 -2.37 42.96 40.13
C LYS A 407 -1.71 43.65 41.34
N ARG A 408 -2.12 43.31 42.56
CA ARG A 408 -1.53 43.83 43.80
C ARG A 408 -0.08 43.37 43.98
N ARG A 409 0.24 42.11 43.66
CA ARG A 409 1.62 41.61 43.65
C ARG A 409 2.49 42.32 42.62
N ARG A 410 1.96 42.57 41.42
CA ARG A 410 2.69 43.28 40.35
C ARG A 410 2.96 44.75 40.69
N ALA A 411 2.05 45.42 41.40
CA ALA A 411 2.25 46.81 41.86
C ALA A 411 3.31 46.94 42.97
N ASN A 412 3.50 45.89 43.78
CA ASN A 412 4.46 45.86 44.88
C ASN A 412 5.82 45.25 44.49
N ALA A 413 6.03 44.89 43.22
CA ALA A 413 7.31 44.37 42.75
C ALA A 413 8.30 45.54 42.59
N PRO A 414 9.48 45.50 43.26
CA PRO A 414 10.46 46.58 43.15
C PRO A 414 10.97 46.67 41.71
N LYS A 415 10.94 47.89 41.15
CA LYS A 415 11.45 48.16 39.80
C LYS A 415 12.96 47.94 39.80
N LYS A 416 13.43 46.90 39.13
CA LYS A 416 14.84 46.76 38.77
C LYS A 416 15.15 47.84 37.73
N PHE A 417 15.81 48.91 38.16
CA PHE A 417 16.50 49.81 37.26
C PHE A 417 17.79 49.14 36.78
N LEU A 418 18.14 49.37 35.51
CA LEU A 418 19.36 48.89 34.88
C LEU A 418 20.61 49.29 35.66
#